data_AF-A0A519M9X9-F1
#
_entry.id   AF-A0A519M9X9-F1
#
_cell.length_a   1.000
_cell.length_b   1.000
_cell.length_c   1.000
_cell.angle_alpha   90.00
_cell.angle_beta   90.00
_cell.angle_gamma   90.00
#
_symmetry.space_group_name_H-M   'P 1'
#
loop_
_entity.id
_entity.type
_entity.pdbx_description
1 polymer ?
#
loop_
_entity_poly.entity_id
_entity_poly.type
_entity_poly.pdbx_seq_one_letter_code
_entity_poly.pdbx_strand_id
1 'polypeptide(L)'
;MKIRNIYLPILLCTAMAIGLLLGSFLNFPTEKRGMISSSHKSKLNKLMDFIESEYIDDVNTDSIVDLTVNSILEKLDPHSVYIAKSDMEQVAQSMKGDFVGIGVNFYMYKDSVAVIKPIPGGPSEKAGIKAGDRILFAGADKLYGRKMPNDSLFSKLKGAEGSKLSLT
;
A
#
# COMPACT_ATOMS: atom_id res chain seq x y z
N MET A 1 70.53 25.34 5.47
CA MET A 1 70.29 24.42 4.33
C MET A 1 69.25 25.07 3.42
N LYS A 2 69.67 25.70 2.30
CA LYS A 2 68.76 26.40 1.37
C LYS A 2 67.94 25.35 0.61
N ILE A 3 66.67 25.19 0.97
CA ILE A 3 65.75 24.35 0.21
C ILE A 3 65.64 24.96 -1.19
N ARG A 4 66.04 24.20 -2.21
CA ARG A 4 66.00 24.65 -3.60
C ARG A 4 64.52 24.84 -3.99
N ASN A 5 64.17 25.99 -4.58
CA ASN A 5 62.78 26.38 -4.92
C ASN A 5 62.01 25.34 -5.76
N ILE A 6 62.71 24.36 -6.34
CA ILE A 6 62.14 23.26 -7.12
C ILE A 6 61.41 22.20 -6.27
N TYR A 7 61.71 22.09 -4.97
CA TYR A 7 61.07 21.12 -4.06
C TYR A 7 59.82 21.68 -3.36
N LEU A 8 59.64 22.99 -3.39
CA LEU A 8 58.51 23.70 -2.80
C LEU A 8 57.14 23.26 -3.40
N PRO A 9 56.97 23.12 -4.72
CA PRO A 9 55.70 22.64 -5.28
C PRO A 9 55.42 21.17 -4.94
N ILE A 10 56.46 20.33 -4.85
CA ILE A 10 56.32 18.90 -4.54
C ILE A 10 55.81 18.73 -3.11
N LEU A 11 56.36 19.49 -2.15
CA LEU A 11 55.93 19.46 -0.76
C LEU A 11 54.49 19.95 -0.57
N LEU A 12 54.08 20.93 -1.37
CA LEU A 12 52.70 21.44 -1.34
C LEU A 12 51.70 20.40 -1.87
N CYS A 13 52.03 19.72 -2.97
CA CYS A 13 51.19 18.65 -3.54
C CYS A 13 51.06 17.45 -2.60
N THR A 14 52.15 17.04 -1.93
CA THR A 14 52.09 15.92 -0.98
C THR A 14 51.28 16.27 0.25
N ALA A 15 51.43 17.48 0.79
CA ALA A 15 50.62 17.97 1.91
C ALA A 15 49.13 18.01 1.55
N MET A 16 48.78 18.46 0.34
CA MET A 16 47.39 18.51 -0.12
C MET A 16 46.79 17.11 -0.30
N ALA A 17 47.55 16.16 -0.86
CA ALA A 17 47.11 14.77 -1.01
C ALA A 17 46.87 14.08 0.35
N ILE A 18 47.76 14.32 1.33
CA ILE A 18 47.60 13.81 2.70
C ILE A 18 46.39 14.45 3.38
N GLY A 19 46.18 15.75 3.19
CA GLY A 19 45.01 16.46 3.72
C GLY A 19 43.69 15.92 3.17
N LEU A 20 43.61 15.60 1.89
CA LEU A 20 42.43 14.99 1.27
C LEU A 20 42.19 13.56 1.76
N LEU A 21 43.26 12.76 1.89
CA LEU A 21 43.17 11.40 2.44
C LEU A 21 42.64 11.42 3.88
N LEU A 22 43.24 12.24 4.75
CA LEU A 22 42.80 12.40 6.13
C LEU A 22 41.38 12.98 6.22
N GLY A 23 41.06 13.95 5.37
CA GLY A 23 39.72 14.55 5.28
C GLY A 23 38.65 13.55 4.88
N SER A 24 38.97 12.55 4.06
CA SER A 24 38.03 11.48 3.67
C SER A 24 37.78 10.46 4.79
N PHE A 25 38.72 10.25 5.70
CA PHE A 25 38.54 9.34 6.85
C PHE A 25 37.78 10.01 8.00
N LEU A 26 37.79 11.34 8.06
CA LEU A 26 36.92 12.10 8.94
C LEU A 26 35.50 12.03 8.37
N ASN A 27 34.66 11.24 9.03
CA ASN A 27 33.25 11.07 8.70
C ASN A 27 32.49 12.38 9.02
N PHE A 28 32.72 13.41 8.22
CA PHE A 28 31.96 14.65 8.29
C PHE A 28 30.51 14.29 7.99
N PRO A 29 29.54 14.60 8.86
CA PRO A 29 28.14 14.47 8.53
C PRO A 29 27.91 15.45 7.37
N THR A 30 27.98 14.92 6.16
CA THR A 30 27.47 15.57 4.97
C THR A 30 25.98 15.56 5.18
N GLU A 31 25.45 16.58 5.86
CA GLU A 31 24.09 16.99 5.60
C GLU A 31 24.04 17.22 4.10
N LYS A 32 23.39 16.30 3.39
CA LYS A 32 23.01 16.47 1.99
C LYS A 32 22.12 17.71 1.96
N ARG A 33 22.72 18.88 1.86
CA ARG A 33 22.03 20.13 1.59
C ARG A 33 21.68 20.12 0.10
N GLY A 34 20.72 19.26 -0.21
CA GLY A 34 19.98 19.31 -1.46
C GLY A 34 19.38 20.69 -1.58
N MET A 35 19.92 21.42 -2.54
CA MET A 35 19.51 22.74 -2.97
C MET A 35 17.98 22.77 -3.16
N ILE A 36 17.30 23.61 -2.37
CA ILE A 36 15.89 24.02 -2.50
C ILE A 36 14.90 22.85 -2.66
N SER A 37 14.57 22.18 -1.56
CA SER A 37 13.31 21.42 -1.48
C SER A 37 12.22 22.34 -0.93
N SER A 38 11.12 22.47 -1.67
CA SER A 38 9.96 23.30 -1.35
C SER A 38 9.58 23.21 0.14
N SER A 39 9.56 24.37 0.80
CA SER A 39 9.24 24.58 2.23
C SER A 39 7.99 23.82 2.73
N HIS A 40 7.07 23.46 1.83
CA HIS A 40 5.82 22.77 2.17
C HIS A 40 5.95 21.24 2.18
N LYS A 41 6.80 20.64 1.32
CA LYS A 41 6.99 19.18 1.30
C LYS A 41 7.72 18.70 2.56
N SER A 42 8.62 19.52 3.10
CA SER A 42 9.34 19.21 4.34
C SER A 42 8.47 19.25 5.59
N LYS A 43 7.30 19.90 5.55
CA LYS A 43 6.37 19.96 6.69
C LYS A 43 5.70 18.62 6.96
N LEU A 44 5.29 17.90 5.91
CA LEU A 44 4.69 16.57 6.04
C LEU A 44 5.72 15.56 6.57
N ASN A 45 6.94 15.57 6.03
CA ASN A 45 8.01 14.69 6.51
C ASN A 45 8.31 14.94 8.00
N LYS A 46 8.48 16.21 8.41
CA LYS A 46 8.69 16.55 9.83
C LYS A 46 7.55 16.12 10.74
N LEU A 47 6.31 16.17 10.26
CA LEU A 47 5.17 15.68 11.02
C LEU A 47 5.24 14.17 11.21
N MET A 48 5.58 13.42 10.16
CA MET A 48 5.76 11.96 10.25
C MET A 48 6.93 11.62 11.18
N ASP A 49 8.07 12.27 11.02
CA ASP A 49 9.25 12.07 11.87
C ASP A 49 8.93 12.31 13.35
N PHE A 50 8.15 13.36 13.65
CA PHE A 50 7.73 13.69 15.02
C PHE A 50 6.73 12.68 15.60
N ILE A 51 5.80 12.19 14.79
CA ILE A 51 4.86 11.13 15.21
C ILE A 51 5.64 9.84 15.50
N GLU A 52 6.62 9.50 14.68
CA GLU A 52 7.41 8.29 14.88
C GLU A 52 8.37 8.38 16.09
N SER A 53 8.94 9.56 16.37
CA SER A 53 9.91 9.72 17.46
C SER A 53 9.30 10.06 18.82
N GLU A 54 8.21 10.82 18.85
CA GLU A 54 7.65 11.37 20.10
C GLU A 54 6.35 10.69 20.55
N TYR A 55 5.75 9.84 19.71
CA TYR A 55 4.53 9.14 20.10
C TYR A 55 4.85 7.91 20.97
N ILE A 56 4.03 7.73 22.01
CA ILE A 56 4.34 6.79 23.09
C ILE A 56 4.04 5.32 22.72
N ASP A 57 3.14 5.12 21.76
CA ASP A 57 2.70 3.80 21.28
C ASP A 57 3.23 3.53 19.87
N ASP A 58 3.32 2.26 19.48
CA ASP A 58 3.62 1.89 18.09
C ASP A 58 2.52 2.41 17.16
N VAL A 59 2.91 3.28 16.23
CA VAL A 59 2.03 3.88 15.23
C VAL A 59 2.23 3.20 13.88
N ASN A 60 1.13 2.81 13.25
CA ASN A 60 1.15 2.30 11.88
C ASN A 60 1.22 3.49 10.91
N THR A 61 2.45 3.88 10.55
CA THR A 61 2.72 5.03 9.68
C THR A 61 2.09 4.86 8.29
N ASP A 62 2.03 3.64 7.75
CA ASP A 62 1.39 3.35 6.46
C ASP A 62 -0.10 3.72 6.49
N SER A 63 -0.82 3.35 7.56
CA SER A 63 -2.23 3.70 7.73
C SER A 63 -2.44 5.21 7.82
N ILE A 64 -1.55 5.95 8.49
CA ILE A 64 -1.63 7.41 8.60
C ILE A 64 -1.44 8.06 7.23
N VAL A 65 -0.48 7.57 6.45
CA VAL A 65 -0.23 8.06 5.09
C VAL A 65 -1.45 7.84 4.20
N ASP A 66 -2.01 6.63 4.20
CA ASP A 66 -3.18 6.28 3.38
C ASP A 66 -4.40 7.16 3.72
N LEU A 67 -4.68 7.37 5.01
CA LEU A 67 -5.75 8.25 5.48
C LEU A 67 -5.52 9.71 5.08
N THR A 68 -4.27 10.19 5.18
CA THR A 68 -3.91 11.56 4.83
C THR A 68 -4.05 11.80 3.34
N VAL A 69 -3.57 10.88 2.51
CA VAL A 69 -3.64 10.98 1.04
C VAL A 69 -5.11 10.99 0.59
N ASN A 70 -5.93 10.06 1.10
CA ASN A 70 -7.36 10.04 0.82
C ASN A 70 -8.04 11.37 1.19
N SER A 71 -7.77 11.89 2.39
CA SER A 71 -8.34 13.15 2.87
C SER A 71 -7.93 14.37 2.03
N ILE A 72 -6.70 14.37 1.48
CA ILE A 72 -6.22 15.43 0.58
C ILE A 72 -6.92 15.34 -0.77
N LEU A 73 -7.06 14.13 -1.33
CA LEU A 73 -7.71 13.93 -2.63
C LEU A 73 -9.20 14.26 -2.59
N GLU A 74 -9.93 13.84 -1.56
CA GLU A 74 -11.35 14.15 -1.38
C GLU A 74 -11.62 15.66 -1.39
N LYS A 75 -10.69 16.46 -0.85
CA LYS A 75 -10.79 17.94 -0.81
C LYS A 75 -10.39 18.60 -2.12
N LEU A 76 -9.58 17.94 -2.93
CA LEU A 76 -9.09 18.47 -4.20
C LEU A 76 -10.09 18.18 -5.33
N ASP A 77 -10.60 16.96 -5.38
CA ASP A 77 -11.54 16.50 -6.40
C ASP A 77 -12.40 15.33 -5.87
N PRO A 78 -13.74 15.46 -5.85
CA PRO A 78 -14.65 14.40 -5.37
C PRO A 78 -14.63 13.12 -6.21
N HIS A 79 -14.02 13.13 -7.40
CA HIS A 79 -13.89 11.95 -8.26
C HIS A 79 -12.53 11.27 -8.19
N SER A 80 -11.58 11.86 -7.46
CA SER A 80 -10.25 11.28 -7.28
C SER A 80 -10.23 10.36 -6.06
N VAL A 81 -9.73 9.13 -6.23
CA VAL A 81 -9.62 8.12 -5.17
C VAL A 81 -8.20 7.57 -5.15
N TYR A 82 -7.63 7.42 -3.95
CA TYR A 82 -6.36 6.72 -3.77
C TYR A 82 -6.60 5.22 -3.51
N ILE A 83 -5.80 4.39 -4.17
CA ILE A 83 -5.86 2.94 -4.03
C ILE A 83 -4.62 2.51 -3.25
N ALA A 84 -4.81 2.01 -2.04
CA ALA A 84 -3.73 1.48 -1.21
C ALA A 84 -3.07 0.28 -1.88
N LYS A 85 -1.80 0.02 -1.53
CA LYS A 85 -1.02 -1.08 -2.10
C LYS A 85 -1.67 -2.44 -1.84
N SER A 86 -2.31 -2.63 -0.67
CA SER A 86 -3.04 -3.85 -0.32
C SER A 86 -4.19 -4.15 -1.30
N ASP A 87 -4.81 -3.11 -1.83
CA ASP A 87 -6.06 -3.20 -2.60
C ASP A 87 -5.80 -3.16 -4.11
N MET A 88 -4.61 -2.72 -4.52
CA MET A 88 -4.22 -2.56 -5.92
C MET A 88 -4.40 -3.83 -6.75
N GLU A 89 -4.08 -5.00 -6.19
CA GLU A 89 -4.25 -6.27 -6.89
C GLU A 89 -5.73 -6.58 -7.15
N GLN A 90 -6.59 -6.35 -6.15
CA GLN A 90 -8.03 -6.56 -6.27
C GLN A 90 -8.65 -5.62 -7.30
N VAL A 91 -8.27 -4.34 -7.29
CA VAL A 91 -8.76 -3.37 -8.27
C VAL A 91 -8.28 -3.72 -9.68
N ALA A 92 -7.00 -4.11 -9.83
CA ALA A 92 -6.44 -4.51 -11.12
C ALA A 92 -7.15 -5.74 -11.70
N GLN A 93 -7.44 -6.75 -10.88
CA GLN A 93 -8.21 -7.92 -11.27
C GLN A 93 -9.64 -7.54 -11.68
N SER A 94 -10.28 -6.64 -10.93
CA SER A 94 -11.61 -6.13 -11.26
C SER A 94 -11.63 -5.39 -12.60
N MET A 95 -10.59 -4.63 -12.93
CA MET A 95 -10.47 -3.90 -14.20
C MET A 95 -10.23 -4.83 -15.39
N LYS A 96 -9.45 -5.91 -15.19
CA LYS A 96 -9.20 -6.93 -16.23
C LYS A 96 -10.41 -7.83 -16.48
N GLY A 97 -11.35 -7.88 -15.54
CA GLY A 97 -12.43 -8.86 -15.54
C GLY A 97 -11.98 -10.25 -15.07
N ASP A 98 -10.75 -10.37 -14.56
CA ASP A 98 -10.17 -11.61 -14.04
C ASP A 98 -10.69 -11.86 -12.62
N PHE A 99 -11.98 -12.19 -12.51
CA PHE A 99 -12.61 -12.55 -11.24
C PHE A 99 -12.47 -14.06 -11.00
N VAL A 100 -11.56 -14.45 -10.12
CA VAL A 100 -11.55 -15.81 -9.58
C VAL A 100 -12.55 -15.87 -8.42
N GLY A 101 -13.63 -16.60 -8.57
CA GLY A 101 -14.68 -16.74 -7.55
C GLY A 101 -15.82 -17.63 -8.03
N ILE A 102 -16.90 -17.68 -7.26
CA ILE A 102 -18.06 -18.54 -7.60
C ILE A 102 -18.90 -18.00 -8.78
N GLY A 103 -18.74 -16.72 -9.15
CA GLY A 103 -19.42 -16.12 -10.30
C GLY A 103 -20.89 -15.76 -10.03
N VAL A 104 -21.17 -15.09 -8.91
CA VAL A 104 -22.50 -14.55 -8.58
C VAL A 104 -22.42 -13.06 -8.25
N ASN A 105 -23.46 -12.32 -8.63
CA ASN A 105 -23.71 -10.99 -8.09
C ASN A 105 -24.58 -11.15 -6.84
N PHE A 106 -24.14 -10.62 -5.71
CA PHE A 106 -24.84 -10.72 -4.44
C PHE A 106 -24.90 -9.36 -3.74
N TYR A 107 -25.81 -9.25 -2.77
CA TYR A 107 -25.86 -8.14 -1.83
C TYR A 107 -26.17 -8.67 -0.44
N MET A 108 -25.75 -7.93 0.59
CA MET A 108 -26.16 -8.23 1.95
C MET A 108 -27.63 -7.80 2.13
N TYR A 109 -28.52 -8.75 2.40
CA TYR A 109 -29.92 -8.47 2.72
C TYR A 109 -30.24 -8.89 4.15
N LYS A 110 -30.53 -7.89 4.97
CA LYS A 110 -30.75 -8.03 6.43
C LYS A 110 -29.51 -8.61 7.11
N ASP A 111 -29.46 -9.92 7.23
CA ASP A 111 -28.47 -10.68 8.01
C ASP A 111 -27.82 -11.79 7.20
N SER A 112 -28.08 -11.93 5.90
CA SER A 112 -27.42 -12.93 5.05
C SER A 112 -27.13 -12.42 3.65
N VAL A 113 -26.25 -13.13 2.95
CA VAL A 113 -25.95 -12.88 1.54
C VAL A 113 -27.11 -13.35 0.65
N ALA A 114 -27.67 -12.46 -0.15
CA ALA A 114 -28.72 -12.78 -1.13
C ALA A 114 -28.18 -12.65 -2.55
N VAL A 115 -28.47 -13.64 -3.40
CA VAL A 115 -28.06 -13.68 -4.79
C VAL A 115 -28.98 -12.78 -5.61
N ILE A 116 -28.40 -11.79 -6.29
CA ILE A 116 -29.11 -10.96 -7.27
C ILE A 116 -29.27 -11.74 -8.56
N LYS A 117 -28.16 -12.24 -9.10
CA LYS A 117 -28.12 -13.05 -10.32
C LYS A 117 -26.78 -13.77 -10.45
N PRO A 118 -26.76 -15.01 -10.95
CA PRO A 118 -25.52 -15.65 -11.39
C PRO A 118 -24.93 -14.90 -12.60
N ILE A 119 -23.61 -14.99 -12.78
CA ILE A 119 -22.95 -14.50 -13.98
C ILE A 119 -23.21 -15.50 -15.13
N PRO A 120 -23.71 -15.04 -16.29
CA PRO A 120 -23.97 -15.91 -17.45
C PRO A 120 -22.72 -16.69 -17.87
N GLY A 121 -22.84 -18.00 -18.07
CA GLY A 121 -21.73 -18.91 -18.40
C GLY A 121 -20.79 -19.23 -17.23
N GLY A 122 -20.99 -18.62 -16.06
CA GLY A 122 -20.16 -18.77 -14.87
C GLY A 122 -20.38 -20.10 -14.13
N PRO A 123 -19.50 -20.44 -13.17
CA PRO A 123 -19.61 -21.68 -12.38
C PRO A 123 -20.95 -21.81 -11.62
N SER A 124 -21.46 -20.71 -11.08
CA SER A 124 -22.71 -20.70 -10.31
C SER A 124 -23.96 -20.92 -11.15
N GLU A 125 -23.99 -20.45 -12.40
CA GLU A 125 -25.09 -20.76 -13.32
C GLU A 125 -25.09 -22.25 -13.69
N LYS A 126 -23.91 -22.81 -13.95
CA LYS A 126 -23.74 -24.27 -14.19
C LYS A 126 -24.10 -25.12 -12.97
N ALA A 127 -23.91 -24.59 -11.77
CA ALA A 127 -24.34 -25.21 -10.52
C ALA A 127 -25.84 -25.05 -10.23
N GLY A 128 -26.57 -24.28 -11.03
CA GLY A 128 -28.02 -24.10 -10.90
C GLY A 128 -28.47 -23.07 -9.87
N ILE A 129 -27.57 -22.20 -9.39
CA ILE A 129 -27.91 -21.10 -8.47
C ILE A 129 -28.81 -20.10 -9.19
N LYS A 130 -29.88 -19.65 -8.52
CA LYS A 130 -30.86 -18.73 -9.10
C LYS A 130 -30.87 -17.38 -8.38
N ALA A 131 -31.40 -16.39 -9.07
CA ALA A 131 -31.73 -15.10 -8.47
C ALA A 131 -32.71 -15.31 -7.30
N GLY A 132 -32.43 -14.71 -6.16
CA GLY A 132 -33.23 -14.82 -4.94
C GLY A 132 -32.75 -15.86 -3.92
N ASP A 133 -31.80 -16.72 -4.29
CA ASP A 133 -31.21 -17.68 -3.35
C ASP A 133 -30.45 -16.95 -2.23
N ARG A 134 -30.43 -17.53 -1.03
CA ARG A 134 -29.69 -17.01 0.12
C ARG A 134 -28.53 -17.94 0.42
N ILE A 135 -27.33 -17.39 0.51
CA ILE A 135 -26.12 -18.13 0.86
C ILE A 135 -25.92 -17.98 2.37
N LEU A 136 -25.99 -19.08 3.09
CA LEU A 136 -25.82 -19.14 4.54
C LEU A 136 -24.41 -19.57 4.91
N PHE A 137 -23.81 -20.47 4.13
CA PHE A 137 -22.47 -20.99 4.38
C PHE A 137 -21.62 -21.02 3.11
N ALA A 138 -20.32 -20.76 3.29
CA ALA A 138 -19.27 -21.02 2.32
C ALA A 138 -18.22 -21.92 2.97
N GLY A 139 -18.25 -23.21 2.64
CA GLY A 139 -17.43 -24.22 3.30
C GLY A 139 -17.78 -24.31 4.80
N ALA A 140 -16.79 -24.03 5.65
CA ALA A 140 -16.97 -23.98 7.11
C ALA A 140 -17.37 -22.58 7.62
N ASP A 141 -17.31 -21.55 6.77
CA ASP A 141 -17.58 -20.17 7.15
C ASP A 141 -19.06 -19.84 7.10
N LYS A 142 -19.54 -19.23 8.18
CA LYS A 142 -20.87 -18.62 8.23
C LYS A 142 -20.87 -17.30 7.47
N LEU A 143 -21.87 -17.10 6.62
CA LEU A 143 -22.12 -15.87 5.84
C LEU A 143 -23.37 -15.11 6.31
N TYR A 144 -23.84 -15.40 7.53
CA TYR A 144 -24.96 -14.70 8.17
C TYR A 144 -24.57 -14.06 9.51
N GLY A 145 -25.19 -12.92 9.83
CA GLY A 145 -25.00 -12.17 11.08
C GLY A 145 -25.05 -10.65 10.91
N ARG A 146 -25.52 -9.93 11.94
CA ARG A 146 -25.81 -8.48 11.90
C ARG A 146 -24.58 -7.53 11.73
N LYS A 147 -23.36 -8.04 11.55
CA LYS A 147 -22.11 -7.23 11.56
C LYS A 147 -20.99 -7.78 10.66
N MET A 148 -21.27 -8.38 9.51
CA MET A 148 -20.19 -8.75 8.58
C MET A 148 -19.85 -7.58 7.65
N PRO A 149 -18.57 -7.14 7.61
CA PRO A 149 -18.09 -6.21 6.58
C PRO A 149 -18.21 -6.86 5.20
N ASN A 150 -18.65 -6.11 4.19
CA ASN A 150 -18.77 -6.61 2.82
C ASN A 150 -17.42 -7.16 2.29
N ASP A 151 -16.30 -6.52 2.64
CA ASP A 151 -14.98 -6.92 2.15
C ASP A 151 -14.59 -8.33 2.58
N SER A 152 -14.98 -8.73 3.80
CA SER A 152 -14.74 -10.09 4.32
C SER A 152 -15.57 -11.16 3.60
N LEU A 153 -16.71 -10.79 3.00
CA LEU A 153 -17.53 -11.72 2.22
C LEU A 153 -16.87 -12.00 0.87
N PHE A 154 -16.36 -10.97 0.20
CA PHE A 154 -15.66 -11.12 -1.07
C PHE A 154 -14.44 -12.03 -0.92
N SER A 155 -13.65 -11.87 0.14
CA SER A 155 -12.49 -12.72 0.40
C SER A 155 -12.86 -14.19 0.67
N LYS A 156 -14.04 -14.46 1.25
CA LYS A 156 -14.52 -15.83 1.55
C LYS A 156 -15.12 -16.55 0.34
N LEU A 157 -15.75 -15.80 -0.56
CA LEU A 157 -16.34 -16.32 -1.79
C LEU A 157 -15.33 -16.40 -2.94
N LYS A 158 -14.16 -15.79 -2.75
CA LYS A 158 -13.00 -15.84 -3.62
C LYS A 158 -12.04 -16.94 -3.16
N GLY A 159 -11.37 -17.57 -4.11
CA GLY A 159 -10.40 -18.62 -3.85
C GLY A 159 -9.35 -18.68 -4.95
N ALA A 160 -8.44 -19.65 -4.85
CA ALA A 160 -7.53 -19.95 -5.93
C ALA A 160 -8.30 -20.47 -7.16
N GLU A 161 -7.77 -20.25 -8.35
CA GLU A 161 -8.38 -20.72 -9.59
C GLU A 161 -8.51 -22.25 -9.55
N GLY A 162 -9.70 -22.77 -9.89
CA GLY A 162 -10.01 -24.20 -9.83
C GLY A 162 -10.27 -24.77 -8.43
N SER A 163 -10.23 -23.94 -7.37
CA SER A 163 -10.65 -24.37 -6.04
C SER A 163 -12.16 -24.65 -5.99
N LYS A 164 -12.57 -25.65 -5.21
CA LYS A 164 -13.97 -26.00 -5.01
C LYS A 164 -14.46 -25.42 -3.70
N LEU A 165 -15.54 -24.66 -3.76
CA LEU A 165 -16.23 -24.14 -2.59
C LEU A 165 -17.62 -24.77 -2.51
N SER A 166 -17.95 -25.35 -1.35
CA SER A 166 -19.29 -25.86 -1.08
C SER A 166 -20.13 -24.73 -0.50
N LEU A 167 -21.32 -24.49 -1.07
CA LEU A 167 -22.25 -23.46 -0.60
C LEU A 167 -23.50 -24.13 -0.02
N THR A 168 -24.09 -23.52 1.01
CA THR A 168 -25.38 -23.95 1.61
C THR A 168 -26.26 -22.74 1.88
#